data_AF-A0A961U050-F1
#
_entry.id   AF-A0A961U050-F1
#
_cell.length_a   1.000
_cell.length_b   1.000
_cell.length_c   1.000
_cell.angle_alpha   90.00
_cell.angle_beta   90.00
_cell.angle_gamma   90.00
#
_symmetry.space_group_name_H-M   'P 1'
#
loop_
_entity.id
_entity.type
_entity.pdbx_description
1 polymer ?
#
loop_
_entity_poly.entity_id
_entity_poly.type
_entity_poly.pdbx_seq_one_letter_code
_entity_poly.pdbx_strand_id
1 'polypeptide(L)' 'MSEQEQAEIRLEFARLRQEHADFDVAINAMIAQACDTLTIQRMKKKKLAIKDRLLALEDRVIPDIIA' A
#
# COMPACT_ATOMS: atom_id res chain seq x y z
N MET A 1 -23.13 4.48 5.43
CA MET A 1 -22.26 3.32 5.67
C MET A 1 -22.53 2.80 7.06
N SER A 2 -22.77 1.51 7.19
CA SER A 2 -22.90 0.84 8.48
C SER A 2 -21.55 0.86 9.23
N GLU A 3 -21.59 0.77 10.55
CA GLU A 3 -20.38 0.71 11.40
C GLU A 3 -19.51 -0.52 11.05
N GLN A 4 -20.16 -1.59 10.57
CA GLN A 4 -19.53 -2.81 10.05
C GLN A 4 -18.75 -2.55 8.75
N GLU A 5 -19.35 -1.89 7.76
CA GLU A 5 -18.65 -1.52 6.51
C GLU A 5 -17.43 -0.65 6.80
N GLN A 6 -17.52 0.30 7.73
CA GLN A 6 -16.35 1.12 8.09
C GLN A 6 -15.25 0.30 8.76
N ALA A 7 -15.60 -0.69 9.59
CA ALA A 7 -14.63 -1.57 10.22
C ALA A 7 -13.92 -2.45 9.19
N GLU A 8 -14.65 -2.99 8.20
CA GLU A 8 -14.10 -3.78 7.11
C GLU A 8 -13.13 -2.96 6.27
N ILE A 9 -13.50 -1.73 5.87
CA ILE A 9 -12.61 -0.90 5.05
C ILE A 9 -11.36 -0.47 5.84
N ARG A 10 -11.48 -0.18 7.15
CA ARG A 10 -10.31 0.09 8.00
C ARG A 10 -9.37 -1.11 8.10
N LEU A 11 -9.92 -2.33 8.16
CA LEU A 11 -9.15 -3.56 8.25
C LEU A 11 -8.44 -3.85 6.92
N GLU A 12 -9.12 -3.65 5.79
CA GLU A 12 -8.53 -3.74 4.46
C GLU A 12 -7.44 -2.68 4.24
N PHE A 13 -7.67 -1.44 4.68
CA PHE A 13 -6.67 -0.37 4.65
C PHE A 13 -5.43 -0.73 5.47
N ALA A 14 -5.60 -1.24 6.70
CA ALA A 14 -4.49 -1.67 7.54
C ALA A 14 -3.68 -2.79 6.88
N ARG A 15 -4.37 -3.75 6.24
CA ARG A 15 -3.74 -4.86 5.51
C ARG A 15 -2.93 -4.36 4.31
N LEU A 16 -3.51 -3.49 3.48
CA LEU A 16 -2.82 -2.90 2.33
C LEU A 16 -1.63 -2.03 2.76
N ARG A 17 -1.76 -1.32 3.88
CA ARG A 17 -0.68 -0.50 4.46
C ARG A 17 0.49 -1.36 4.91
N GLN A 18 0.21 -2.50 5.55
CA GLN A 18 1.23 -3.47 5.94
C GLN A 18 1.91 -4.06 4.70
N GLU A 19 1.13 -4.49 3.70
CA GLU A 19 1.67 -5.05 2.46
C GLU A 19 2.56 -4.03 1.72
N HIS A 20 2.17 -2.75 1.69
CA HIS A 20 3.00 -1.67 1.14
C HIS A 20 4.33 -1.52 1.89
N ALA A 21 4.34 -1.62 3.22
CA ALA A 21 5.56 -1.57 4.02
C ALA A 21 6.46 -2.79 3.74
N ASP A 22 5.88 -3.97 3.57
CA ASP A 22 6.61 -5.19 3.21
C ASP A 22 7.28 -5.06 1.84
N PHE A 23 6.59 -4.47 0.85
CA PHE A 23 7.19 -4.16 -0.45
C PHE A 23 8.38 -3.19 -0.32
N ASP A 24 8.31 -2.21 0.59
CA ASP A 24 9.41 -1.29 0.84
C ASP A 24 10.64 -2.00 1.41
N VAL A 25 10.43 -2.87 2.40
CA VAL A 25 11.50 -3.69 2.99
C VAL A 25 12.11 -4.60 1.92
N ALA A 26 11.28 -5.26 1.11
CA ALA A 26 11.74 -6.13 0.04
C ALA A 26 12.57 -5.36 -1.02
N ILE A 27 12.10 -4.20 -1.45
CA ILE A 27 12.82 -3.35 -2.41
C ILE A 27 14.18 -2.91 -1.83
N ASN A 28 14.22 -2.49 -0.57
CA ASN A 28 15.47 -2.09 0.09
C ASN A 28 16.45 -3.26 0.23
N ALA A 29 15.96 -4.45 0.59
CA ALA A 29 16.77 -5.66 0.65
C ALA A 29 17.33 -6.03 -0.73
N MET A 30 16.51 -5.92 -1.78
CA MET A 30 16.95 -6.17 -3.16
C MET A 30 18.00 -5.16 -3.63
N ILE A 31 17.85 -3.88 -3.26
CA ILE A 31 18.86 -2.84 -3.55
C ILE A 31 20.17 -3.16 -2.82
N ALA A 32 20.09 -3.53 -1.54
CA ALA A 32 21.26 -3.90 -0.74
C ALA A 32 22.00 -5.13 -1.28
N GLN A 33 21.27 -6.10 -1.85
CA GLN A 33 21.82 -7.28 -2.50
C GLN A 33 22.25 -7.05 -3.96
N ALA A 34 22.20 -5.80 -4.47
CA ALA A 34 22.50 -5.47 -5.86
C ALA A 34 21.74 -6.37 -6.87
N CYS A 35 20.48 -6.69 -6.56
CA CYS A 35 19.62 -7.45 -7.46
C CYS A 35 19.38 -6.71 -8.77
N ASP A 36 18.95 -7.48 -9.76
CA ASP A 36 18.67 -6.97 -11.10
C ASP A 36 17.68 -5.80 -11.10
N THR A 37 18.03 -4.76 -11.85
CA THR A 37 17.32 -3.49 -11.88
C THR A 37 15.90 -3.64 -12.42
N LEU A 38 15.66 -4.56 -13.36
CA LEU A 38 14.32 -4.85 -13.89
C LEU A 38 13.41 -5.45 -12.80
N THR A 39 13.97 -6.30 -11.95
CA THR A 39 13.20 -6.91 -10.84
C THR A 39 12.82 -5.85 -9.80
N ILE A 40 13.76 -4.96 -9.46
CA ILE A 40 13.49 -3.82 -8.56
C ILE A 40 12.42 -2.89 -9.17
N GLN A 41 12.50 -2.59 -10.46
CA GLN A 41 11.48 -1.78 -11.16
C GLN A 41 10.10 -2.42 -11.14
N ARG A 42 10.00 -3.74 -11.35
CA ARG A 42 8.74 -4.49 -11.25
C ARG A 42 8.14 -4.40 -9.84
N MET A 43 8.96 -4.55 -8.80
CA MET A 43 8.51 -4.41 -7.41
C MET A 43 8.04 -2.99 -7.11
N LYS A 44 8.77 -1.96 -7.55
CA LYS A 44 8.34 -0.56 -7.41
C LYS A 44 7.00 -0.29 -8.11
N LYS A 45 6.76 -0.88 -9.28
CA LYS A 45 5.48 -0.78 -9.98
C LYS A 45 4.33 -1.44 -9.20
N LYS A 46 4.57 -2.61 -8.60
CA LYS A 46 3.59 -3.27 -7.72
C LYS A 46 3.29 -2.44 -6.48
N LYS A 47 4.34 -1.90 -5.84
CA LYS A 47 4.23 -1.00 -4.69
C LYS A 47 3.38 0.23 -5.04
N LEU A 48 3.59 0.84 -6.21
CA LEU A 48 2.80 1.99 -6.67
C LEU A 48 1.31 1.64 -6.80
N ALA A 49 0.97 0.49 -7.39
CA ALA A 49 -0.43 0.05 -7.51
C ALA A 49 -1.10 -0.16 -6.14
N ILE A 50 -0.36 -0.62 -5.12
CA ILE A 50 -0.88 -0.74 -3.75
C ILE A 50 -1.07 0.64 -3.12
N LYS A 51 -0.14 1.57 -3.34
CA LYS A 51 -0.28 2.96 -2.91
C LYS A 51 -1.52 3.62 -3.52
N ASP A 52 -1.77 3.41 -4.81
CA ASP A 52 -2.94 3.96 -5.50
C ASP A 52 -4.24 3.38 -4.94
N ARG A 53 -4.26 2.08 -4.60
CA ARG A 53 -5.38 1.44 -3.90
C ARG A 53 -5.58 1.96 -2.49
N LEU A 54 -4.49 2.20 -1.75
CA LEU A 54 -4.54 2.81 -0.43
C LEU A 54 -5.17 4.20 -0.49
N LEU A 55 -4.74 5.04 -1.43
CA LEU A 55 -5.31 6.37 -1.65
C LEU A 55 -6.80 6.30 -1.99
N ALA A 56 -7.21 5.37 -2.85
CA ALA A 56 -8.61 5.17 -3.19
C ALA A 56 -9.46 4.68 -2.01
N LEU A 57 -8.90 3.84 -1.13
CA LEU A 57 -9.57 3.43 0.11
C LEU A 57 -9.62 4.58 1.12
N GLU A 58 -8.53 5.35 1.23
CA GLU A 58 -8.41 6.50 2.12
C GLU A 58 -9.48 7.54 1.77
N ASP A 59 -9.61 7.91 0.50
CA ASP A 59 -10.66 8.82 -0.01
C ASP A 59 -12.09 8.32 0.32
N ARG A 60 -12.28 7.00 0.40
CA ARG A 60 -13.57 6.37 0.62
C ARG A 60 -13.96 6.23 2.10
N VAL A 61 -12.97 6.06 2.99
CA VAL A 61 -13.16 6.01 4.45
C VAL A 61 -13.08 7.41 5.06
N ILE A 62 -12.32 8.29 4.43
CA ILE A 62 -11.82 9.52 5.00
C ILE A 62 -12.09 10.70 4.06
N PRO A 63 -13.33 11.21 3.98
CA PRO A 63 -13.55 12.56 3.46
C PRO A 63 -12.90 13.66 4.35
N ASP A 64 -12.40 13.32 5.56
CA ASP A 64 -12.33 14.26 6.70
C ASP A 64 -10.93 14.43 7.35
N ILE A 65 -9.83 13.94 6.74
CA ILE A 65 -8.46 14.11 7.29
C ILE A 65 -7.54 14.87 6.31
N ILE A 66 -7.98 15.12 5.07
CA ILE A 66 -7.26 15.94 4.08
C ILE A 66 -8.13 17.16 3.68
N ALA A 67 -8.64 17.88 4.69
CA ALA A 67 -9.16 19.24 4.58
C ALA A 67 -8.28 20.20 5.39
#